data_AF-X1CVZ6-F1
#
_entry.id   AF-X1CVZ6-F1
#
_cell.length_a   1.000
_cell.length_b   1.000
_cell.length_c   1.000
_cell.angle_alpha   90.00
_cell.angle_beta   90.00
_cell.angle_gamma   90.00
#
_symmetry.space_group_name_H-M   'P 1'
#
loop_
_entity.id
_entity.type
_entity.pdbx_description
1 polymer ?
#
loop_
_entity_poly.entity_id
_entity_poly.type
_entity_poly.pdbx_seq_one_letter_code
_entity_poly.pdbx_strand_id
1 'polypeptide(L)'
;NSEFSKVIKLITGYLWDKYREPIEDEIIDLKCSDMENKIIYCGISAQGLPIISQLYDKTLLNNFQREITDETVELYASSISAKLATIIMNAQIRAKTNIKEVHFNDLGDHGAKKIILCSPINEYSLDFIASGDFIKIKEIFKQLEEIISQEHILRNEFVGDLKPFRYLKTQLDEFLIDNF
;
A
#
# COMPACT_ATOMS: atom_id res chain seq x y z
N ASN A 1 19.84 -1.20 -36.21
CA ASN A 1 19.07 -2.34 -35.66
C ASN A 1 19.75 -3.65 -36.02
N SER A 2 20.67 -4.12 -35.17
CA SER A 2 21.42 -5.37 -35.39
C SER A 2 20.54 -6.59 -35.12
N GLU A 3 20.82 -7.72 -35.80
CA GLU A 3 20.14 -8.99 -35.55
C GLU A 3 20.25 -9.44 -34.09
N PHE A 4 21.38 -9.14 -33.45
CA PHE A 4 21.57 -9.37 -32.02
C PHE A 4 20.49 -8.70 -31.17
N SER A 5 20.11 -7.45 -31.48
CA SER A 5 19.05 -6.75 -30.75
C SER A 5 17.67 -7.42 -30.93
N LYS A 6 17.41 -8.03 -32.08
CA LYS A 6 16.17 -8.78 -32.32
C LYS A 6 16.14 -10.09 -31.53
N VAL A 7 17.25 -10.81 -31.50
CA VAL A 7 17.40 -12.07 -30.74
C VAL A 7 17.26 -11.79 -29.24
N ILE A 8 17.90 -10.74 -28.73
CA ILE A 8 17.77 -10.36 -27.31
C ILE A 8 16.32 -10.01 -26.98
N LYS A 9 15.61 -9.23 -27.81
CA LYS A 9 14.20 -8.89 -27.57
C LYS A 9 13.28 -10.12 -27.54
N LEU A 10 13.52 -11.10 -28.40
CA LEU A 10 12.78 -12.36 -28.42
C LEU A 10 13.03 -13.18 -27.16
N ILE A 11 14.30 -13.28 -26.72
CA ILE A 11 14.66 -13.99 -25.50
C ILE A 11 14.05 -13.29 -24.28
N THR A 12 14.15 -11.97 -24.18
CA THR A 12 13.57 -11.22 -23.06
C THR A 12 12.06 -11.27 -23.06
N GLY A 13 11.41 -11.23 -24.23
CA GLY A 13 9.96 -11.38 -24.36
C GLY A 13 9.50 -12.77 -23.92
N TYR A 14 10.19 -13.82 -24.37
CA TYR A 14 9.92 -15.19 -23.94
C TYR A 14 10.13 -15.39 -22.43
N LEU A 15 11.21 -14.85 -21.87
CA LEU A 15 11.45 -14.92 -20.42
C LEU A 15 10.40 -14.12 -19.65
N TRP A 16 10.01 -12.95 -20.15
CA TRP A 16 8.95 -12.16 -19.55
C TRP A 16 7.64 -12.94 -19.55
N ASP A 17 7.17 -13.44 -20.69
CA ASP A 17 5.90 -14.18 -20.76
C ASP A 17 5.93 -15.49 -19.96
N LYS A 18 7.06 -16.18 -19.94
CA LYS A 18 7.21 -17.46 -19.21
C LYS A 18 7.24 -17.30 -17.69
N TYR A 19 7.84 -16.22 -17.20
CA TYR A 19 8.04 -16.03 -15.77
C TYR A 19 7.15 -14.92 -15.18
N ARG A 20 6.41 -14.17 -15.99
CA ARG A 20 5.50 -13.12 -15.49
C ARG A 20 4.44 -13.67 -14.54
N GLU A 21 3.75 -14.75 -14.92
CA GLU A 21 2.78 -15.41 -14.02
C GLU A 21 3.49 -16.02 -12.79
N PRO A 22 4.58 -16.84 -12.92
CA PRO A 22 5.31 -17.36 -11.75
C PRO A 22 5.95 -16.32 -10.82
N ILE A 23 6.24 -15.11 -11.29
CA ILE A 23 6.82 -14.01 -10.48
C ILE A 23 5.70 -13.21 -9.80
N GLU A 24 4.53 -13.07 -10.43
CA GLU A 24 3.32 -12.53 -9.78
C GLU A 24 2.71 -13.54 -8.78
N ASP A 25 2.89 -14.85 -9.05
CA ASP A 25 2.47 -16.01 -8.24
C ASP A 25 3.66 -16.75 -7.60
N GLU A 26 4.70 -16.05 -7.15
CA GLU A 26 5.64 -16.69 -6.23
C GLU A 26 4.85 -16.99 -4.95
N ILE A 27 4.30 -18.21 -4.85
CA ILE A 27 3.59 -18.71 -3.67
C ILE A 27 4.64 -18.78 -2.57
N ILE A 28 4.86 -17.64 -1.90
CA ILE A 28 5.35 -17.64 -0.54
C ILE A 28 4.38 -18.56 0.17
N ASP A 29 4.87 -19.68 0.68
CA ASP A 29 4.08 -20.67 1.42
C ASP A 29 3.65 -20.01 2.74
N LEU A 30 2.66 -19.12 2.61
CA LEU A 30 2.08 -18.36 3.69
C LEU A 30 1.12 -19.32 4.35
N LYS A 31 1.61 -20.07 5.34
CA LYS A 31 0.73 -20.70 6.32
C LYS A 31 -0.20 -19.62 6.86
N CYS A 32 -1.40 -19.54 6.28
CA CYS A 32 -2.53 -18.78 6.80
C CYS A 32 -2.87 -19.43 8.14
N SER A 33 -2.43 -18.82 9.23
CA SER A 33 -3.13 -19.01 10.49
C SER A 33 -4.55 -18.48 10.31
N ASP A 34 -5.52 -19.04 11.02
CA ASP A 34 -6.93 -18.61 11.11
C ASP A 34 -7.10 -17.19 11.71
N MET A 35 -6.20 -16.26 11.39
CA MET A 35 -6.20 -14.89 11.86
C MET A 35 -7.18 -14.07 11.02
N GLU A 36 -8.11 -13.43 11.72
CA GLU A 36 -9.03 -12.44 11.18
C GLU A 36 -8.26 -11.35 10.42
N ASN A 37 -8.77 -11.00 9.22
CA ASN A 37 -8.19 -9.93 8.43
C ASN A 37 -8.36 -8.61 9.19
N LYS A 38 -7.29 -7.83 9.28
CA LYS A 38 -7.32 -6.56 9.98
C LYS A 38 -6.62 -5.49 9.16
N ILE A 39 -7.34 -4.42 8.88
CA ILE A 39 -6.75 -3.20 8.35
C ILE A 39 -6.10 -2.41 9.48
N ILE A 40 -4.87 -2.00 9.25
CA ILE A 40 -4.09 -1.19 10.19
C ILE A 40 -4.14 0.27 9.77
N TYR A 41 -3.80 0.57 8.51
CA TYR A 41 -3.65 1.93 8.00
C TYR A 41 -4.03 2.00 6.52
N CYS A 42 -4.68 3.09 6.12
CA CYS A 42 -4.81 3.49 4.72
C CYS A 42 -4.48 4.97 4.58
N GLY A 43 -3.75 5.32 3.53
CA GLY A 43 -3.36 6.69 3.27
C GLY A 43 -3.26 7.01 1.79
N ILE A 44 -3.44 8.29 1.49
CA ILE A 44 -3.12 8.87 0.19
C ILE A 44 -2.11 9.98 0.42
N SER A 45 -1.01 9.95 -0.32
CA SER A 45 0.02 10.98 -0.25
C SER A 45 0.34 11.52 -1.65
N ALA A 46 0.84 12.75 -1.72
CA ALA A 46 1.40 13.33 -2.95
C ALA A 46 2.77 13.92 -2.64
N GLN A 47 3.80 13.54 -3.41
CA GLN A 47 5.19 13.99 -3.18
C GLN A 47 5.66 13.81 -1.72
N GLY A 48 5.17 12.77 -1.04
CA GLY A 48 5.46 12.46 0.35
C GLY A 48 4.70 13.29 1.40
N LEU A 49 3.81 14.20 0.97
CA LEU A 49 2.89 14.89 1.86
C LEU A 49 1.63 14.05 2.09
N PRO A 50 1.25 13.77 3.36
CA PRO A 50 0.01 13.07 3.67
C PRO A 50 -1.19 13.95 3.30
N ILE A 51 -2.05 13.44 2.41
CA ILE A 51 -3.34 14.06 2.07
C ILE A 51 -4.44 13.40 2.89
N ILE A 52 -4.46 12.06 2.89
CA ILE A 52 -5.30 11.23 3.74
C ILE A 52 -4.38 10.32 4.53
N SER A 53 -4.62 10.19 5.83
CA SER A 53 -3.88 9.28 6.70
C SER A 53 -4.83 8.80 7.78
N GLN A 54 -5.29 7.56 7.63
CA GLN A 54 -6.30 6.97 8.48
C GLN A 54 -5.75 5.72 9.16
N LEU A 55 -5.78 5.73 10.50
CA LEU A 55 -5.43 4.59 11.32
C LEU A 55 -6.73 3.88 11.74
N TYR A 56 -6.90 2.64 11.28
CA TYR A 56 -8.07 1.82 11.60
C TYR A 56 -7.83 0.99 12.85
N ASP A 57 -6.63 0.46 13.02
CA ASP A 57 -6.25 -0.26 14.24
C ASP A 57 -5.60 0.65 15.28
N LYS A 58 -6.42 1.24 16.15
CA LYS A 58 -5.96 2.09 17.25
C LYS A 58 -5.29 1.30 18.38
N THR A 59 -5.45 -0.03 18.44
CA THR A 59 -4.84 -0.85 19.50
C THR A 59 -3.31 -0.83 19.44
N LEU A 60 -2.73 -0.51 18.28
CA LEU A 60 -1.29 -0.28 18.12
C LEU A 60 -0.75 0.82 19.04
N LEU A 61 -1.56 1.84 19.38
CA LEU A 61 -1.15 2.90 20.29
C LEU A 61 -0.93 2.41 21.73
N ASN A 62 -1.66 1.38 22.15
CA ASN A 62 -1.49 0.76 23.46
C ASN A 62 -0.09 0.14 23.61
N ASN A 63 0.46 -0.41 22.52
CA ASN A 63 1.81 -0.97 22.51
C ASN A 63 2.89 0.09 22.73
N PHE A 64 2.57 1.37 22.52
CA PHE A 64 3.46 2.51 22.78
C PHE A 64 3.19 3.19 24.13
N GLN A 65 2.34 2.60 24.98
CA GLN A 65 1.93 3.18 26.28
C GLN A 65 1.36 4.59 26.13
N ARG A 66 0.69 4.88 25.00
CA ARG A 66 0.05 6.16 24.75
C ARG A 66 -1.45 6.04 25.01
N GLU A 67 -2.04 7.08 25.61
CA GLU A 67 -3.48 7.21 25.64
C GLU A 67 -4.04 7.33 24.23
N ILE A 68 -5.14 6.64 23.93
CA ILE A 68 -5.81 6.73 22.64
C ILE A 68 -6.65 8.02 22.64
N THR A 69 -6.07 9.07 22.08
CA THR A 69 -6.73 10.37 21.86
C THR A 69 -6.71 10.72 20.37
N ASP A 70 -7.60 11.61 19.91
CA ASP A 70 -7.62 12.00 18.50
C ASP A 70 -6.28 12.62 18.06
N GLU A 71 -5.67 13.45 18.91
CA GLU A 71 -4.36 14.05 18.66
C GLU A 71 -3.25 12.99 18.51
N THR A 72 -3.23 11.97 19.38
CA THR A 72 -2.20 10.92 19.29
C THR A 72 -2.41 10.02 18.08
N VAL A 73 -3.66 9.75 17.70
CA VAL A 73 -4.01 9.04 16.47
C VAL A 73 -3.53 9.82 15.25
N GLU A 74 -3.82 11.12 15.17
CA GLU A 74 -3.39 11.97 14.06
C GLU A 74 -1.87 12.06 13.95
N LEU A 75 -1.17 12.29 15.08
CA LEU A 75 0.29 12.32 15.11
C LEU A 75 0.90 11.01 14.65
N TYR A 76 0.32 9.87 15.05
CA TYR A 76 0.82 8.56 14.68
C TYR A 76 0.55 8.24 13.21
N ALA A 77 -0.66 8.51 12.72
CA ALA A 77 -1.02 8.34 11.31
C ALA A 77 -0.14 9.18 10.39
N SER A 78 0.13 10.44 10.77
CA SER A 78 1.06 11.33 10.06
C SER A 78 2.49 10.78 10.09
N SER A 79 2.94 10.27 11.25
CA SER A 79 4.27 9.65 11.36
C SER A 79 4.42 8.40 10.50
N ILE A 80 3.39 7.54 10.43
CA ILE A 80 3.36 6.38 9.52
C ILE A 80 3.49 6.86 8.08
N SER A 81 2.66 7.80 7.64
CA SER A 81 2.66 8.29 6.27
C SER A 81 4.03 8.83 5.85
N ALA A 82 4.65 9.67 6.69
CA ALA A 82 5.97 10.23 6.42
C ALA A 82 7.06 9.14 6.32
N LYS A 83 6.98 8.10 7.16
CA LYS A 83 7.91 6.96 7.10
C LYS A 83 7.70 6.12 5.85
N LEU A 84 6.46 5.84 5.47
CA LEU A 84 6.13 5.12 4.24
C LEU A 84 6.66 5.87 3.02
N ALA A 85 6.35 7.17 2.90
CA ALA A 85 6.87 8.01 1.83
C ALA A 85 8.40 7.98 1.76
N THR A 86 9.08 8.04 2.91
CA THR A 86 10.54 7.93 2.98
C THR A 86 11.05 6.58 2.50
N ILE A 87 10.40 5.48 2.89
CA ILE A 87 10.76 4.11 2.46
C ILE A 87 10.58 3.98 0.95
N ILE A 88 9.41 4.36 0.44
CA ILE A 88 9.04 4.26 -0.98
C ILE A 88 9.99 5.10 -1.83
N MET A 89 10.21 6.37 -1.48
CA MET A 89 11.07 7.28 -2.24
C MET A 89 12.53 6.81 -2.24
N ASN A 90 13.06 6.38 -1.09
CA ASN A 90 14.43 5.86 -1.02
C ASN A 90 14.60 4.58 -1.84
N ALA A 91 13.61 3.70 -1.83
CA ALA A 91 13.64 2.49 -2.63
C ALA A 91 13.51 2.78 -4.12
N GLN A 92 12.63 3.70 -4.53
CA GLN A 92 12.50 4.17 -5.91
C GLN A 92 13.82 4.74 -6.43
N ILE A 93 14.48 5.61 -5.66
CA ILE A 93 15.76 6.20 -6.05
C ILE A 93 16.84 5.11 -6.24
N ARG A 94 16.92 4.16 -5.31
CA ARG A 94 17.97 3.13 -5.32
C ARG A 94 17.73 2.04 -6.35
N ALA A 95 16.51 1.54 -6.44
CA ALA A 95 16.16 0.42 -7.30
C ALA A 95 15.66 0.87 -8.69
N LYS A 96 15.44 2.17 -8.89
CA LYS A 96 14.87 2.76 -10.13
C LYS A 96 13.54 2.11 -10.54
N THR A 97 12.77 1.63 -9.57
CA THR A 97 11.48 0.96 -9.75
C THR A 97 10.56 1.26 -8.57
N ASN A 98 9.25 1.12 -8.78
CA ASN A 98 8.27 1.32 -7.72
C ASN A 98 8.21 0.09 -6.79
N ILE A 99 8.03 0.34 -5.49
CA ILE A 99 7.65 -0.71 -4.54
C ILE A 99 6.16 -0.96 -4.72
N LYS A 100 5.78 -2.22 -4.96
CA LYS A 100 4.38 -2.66 -4.92
C LYS A 100 3.99 -3.20 -3.54
N GLU A 101 4.88 -3.95 -2.91
CA GLU A 101 4.60 -4.62 -1.65
C GLU A 101 5.85 -4.70 -0.75
N VAL A 102 5.61 -4.66 0.56
CA VAL A 102 6.62 -4.91 1.60
C VAL A 102 6.03 -5.90 2.59
N HIS A 103 6.69 -7.05 2.76
CA HIS A 103 6.30 -8.08 3.72
C HIS A 103 7.18 -7.99 4.95
N PHE A 104 6.56 -8.02 6.14
CA PHE A 104 7.30 -8.06 7.38
C PHE A 104 6.62 -8.98 8.39
N ASN A 105 7.47 -9.71 9.12
CA ASN A 105 7.03 -10.55 10.23
C ASN A 105 7.17 -9.76 11.51
N ASP A 106 6.16 -9.82 12.37
CA ASP A 106 6.31 -9.34 13.73
C ASP A 106 7.26 -10.29 14.49
N LEU A 107 8.32 -9.74 15.08
CA LEU A 107 9.28 -10.52 15.85
C LEU A 107 8.72 -10.92 17.22
N GLY A 108 7.69 -10.21 17.72
CA GLY A 108 7.08 -10.42 19.03
C GLY A 108 5.74 -11.16 19.00
N ASP A 109 5.12 -11.31 17.83
CA ASP A 109 3.77 -11.86 17.70
C ASP A 109 3.80 -13.19 16.92
N HIS A 110 2.94 -14.13 17.30
CA HIS A 110 2.96 -15.55 16.90
C HIS A 110 2.65 -15.80 15.41
N GLY A 111 3.47 -15.30 14.50
CA GLY A 111 3.33 -15.51 13.06
C GLY A 111 2.30 -14.63 12.37
N ALA A 112 1.84 -13.55 13.01
CA ALA A 112 0.98 -12.54 12.37
C ALA A 112 1.78 -11.79 11.29
N LYS A 113 1.63 -12.24 10.04
CA LYS A 113 2.28 -11.62 8.89
C LYS A 113 1.57 -10.31 8.56
N LYS A 114 2.35 -9.25 8.36
CA LYS A 114 1.86 -7.93 8.00
C LYS A 114 2.35 -7.58 6.59
N ILE A 115 1.49 -6.92 5.84
CA ILE A 115 1.77 -6.49 4.46
C ILE A 115 1.56 -4.98 4.34
N ILE A 116 2.49 -4.33 3.64
CA ILE A 116 2.32 -2.98 3.12
C ILE A 116 2.11 -3.11 1.63
N LEU A 117 1.02 -2.54 1.11
CA LEU A 117 0.74 -2.44 -0.31
C LEU A 117 0.81 -0.96 -0.70
N CYS A 118 1.51 -0.69 -1.80
CA CYS A 118 1.72 0.65 -2.33
C CYS A 118 1.36 0.65 -3.81
N SER A 119 0.46 1.55 -4.21
CA SER A 119 0.17 1.76 -5.63
C SER A 119 0.30 3.24 -6.02
N PRO A 120 1.08 3.57 -7.07
CA PRO A 120 1.09 4.91 -7.64
C PRO A 120 -0.19 5.17 -8.44
N ILE A 121 -0.89 6.25 -8.12
CA ILE A 121 -2.08 6.74 -8.84
C ILE A 121 -1.76 8.16 -9.33
N ASN A 122 -1.33 8.29 -10.58
CA ASN A 122 -0.79 9.54 -11.14
C ASN A 122 0.36 10.08 -10.26
N GLU A 123 0.23 11.32 -9.74
CA GLU A 123 1.21 11.96 -8.84
C GLU A 123 0.98 11.62 -7.35
N TYR A 124 0.07 10.68 -7.08
CA TYR A 124 -0.31 10.25 -5.74
C TYR A 124 0.17 8.82 -5.45
N SER A 125 0.30 8.48 -4.17
CA SER A 125 0.49 7.11 -3.69
C SER A 125 -0.71 6.71 -2.84
N LEU A 126 -1.28 5.54 -3.11
CA LEU A 126 -2.20 4.84 -2.23
C LEU A 126 -1.38 3.83 -1.42
N ASP A 127 -1.34 4.04 -0.10
CA ASP A 127 -0.56 3.23 0.82
C ASP A 127 -1.49 2.50 1.80
N PHE A 128 -1.28 1.21 1.98
CA PHE A 128 -2.17 0.34 2.74
C PHE A 128 -1.37 -0.61 3.62
N ILE A 129 -1.74 -0.74 4.90
CA ILE A 129 -1.12 -1.69 5.84
C ILE A 129 -2.21 -2.57 6.42
N ALA A 130 -2.00 -3.89 6.37
CA ALA A 130 -2.92 -4.87 6.94
C ALA A 130 -2.20 -6.14 7.44
N SER A 131 -2.94 -6.97 8.16
CA SER A 131 -2.52 -8.29 8.63
C SER A 131 -3.61 -9.33 8.38
N GLY A 132 -3.22 -10.59 8.13
CA GLY A 132 -4.15 -11.68 7.90
C GLY A 132 -3.84 -12.44 6.60
N ASP A 133 -4.89 -12.82 5.88
CA ASP A 133 -4.83 -13.50 4.59
C ASP A 133 -4.40 -12.53 3.48
N PHE A 134 -3.15 -12.66 3.03
CA PHE A 134 -2.57 -11.77 2.02
C PHE A 134 -3.27 -11.87 0.67
N ILE A 135 -3.88 -13.00 0.31
CA ILE A 135 -4.58 -13.14 -0.97
C ILE A 135 -5.81 -12.24 -0.94
N LYS A 136 -6.66 -12.41 0.09
CA LYS A 136 -7.86 -11.57 0.26
C LYS A 136 -7.51 -10.10 0.42
N ILE A 137 -6.48 -9.78 1.20
CA ILE A 137 -6.03 -8.40 1.39
C ILE A 137 -5.60 -7.77 0.06
N LYS A 138 -4.87 -8.50 -0.78
CA LYS A 138 -4.47 -8.02 -2.12
C LYS A 138 -5.68 -7.83 -3.03
N GLU A 139 -6.68 -8.72 -2.98
CA GLU A 139 -7.93 -8.57 -3.74
C GLU A 139 -8.70 -7.31 -3.34
N ILE A 140 -8.85 -7.07 -2.02
CA ILE A 140 -9.52 -5.87 -1.49
C ILE A 140 -8.74 -4.61 -1.87
N PHE A 141 -7.40 -4.63 -1.75
CA PHE A 141 -6.55 -3.51 -2.14
C PHE A 141 -6.67 -3.18 -3.63
N LYS A 142 -6.72 -4.20 -4.49
CA LYS A 142 -6.91 -4.01 -5.94
C LYS A 142 -8.26 -3.36 -6.26
N GLN A 143 -9.33 -3.80 -5.62
CA GLN A 143 -10.64 -3.17 -5.77
C GLN A 143 -10.62 -1.71 -5.30
N LEU A 144 -9.94 -1.44 -4.17
CA LEU A 144 -9.76 -0.08 -3.67
C LEU A 144 -8.99 0.78 -4.68
N GLU A 145 -7.88 0.29 -5.20
CA GLU A 145 -7.08 0.97 -6.22
C GLU A 145 -7.94 1.30 -7.46
N GLU A 146 -8.74 0.34 -7.94
CA GLU A 146 -9.64 0.53 -9.07
C GLU A 146 -10.64 1.66 -8.82
N ILE A 147 -11.30 1.69 -7.66
CA ILE A 147 -12.24 2.75 -7.27
C ILE A 147 -11.54 4.11 -7.20
N ILE A 148 -10.44 4.18 -6.43
CA ILE A 148 -9.73 5.44 -6.16
C ILE A 148 -9.12 6.00 -7.44
N SER A 149 -8.64 5.15 -8.36
CA SER A 149 -8.06 5.58 -9.64
C SER A 149 -9.04 6.34 -10.55
N GLN A 150 -10.35 6.14 -10.37
CA GLN A 150 -11.36 6.84 -11.17
C GLN A 150 -11.60 8.28 -10.71
N GLU A 151 -11.20 8.61 -9.49
CA GLU A 151 -11.52 9.88 -8.84
C GLU A 151 -10.85 11.06 -9.55
N HIS A 152 -11.68 12.01 -10.00
CA HIS A 152 -11.23 13.13 -10.82
C HIS A 152 -10.20 14.02 -10.11
N ILE A 153 -10.30 14.11 -8.79
CA ILE A 153 -9.39 14.89 -7.96
C ILE A 153 -7.93 14.41 -8.06
N LEU A 154 -7.72 13.11 -8.29
CA LEU A 154 -6.38 12.52 -8.39
C LEU A 154 -5.73 12.67 -9.77
N ARG A 155 -6.44 13.29 -10.73
CA ARG A 155 -5.90 13.53 -12.09
C ARG A 155 -5.06 14.80 -12.19
N ASN A 156 -5.22 15.71 -11.24
CA ASN A 156 -4.48 16.97 -11.19
C ASN A 156 -3.42 16.91 -10.09
N GLU A 157 -2.35 17.67 -10.25
CA GLU A 157 -1.32 17.81 -9.21
C GLU A 157 -1.92 18.41 -7.92
N PHE A 158 -1.42 17.95 -6.78
CA PHE A 158 -1.86 18.47 -5.49
C PHE A 158 -1.34 19.90 -5.28
N VAL A 159 -2.27 20.85 -5.13
CA VAL A 159 -1.95 22.29 -4.97
C VAL A 159 -2.00 22.78 -3.52
N GLY A 160 -2.04 21.87 -2.53
CA GLY A 160 -2.06 22.22 -1.11
C GLY A 160 -3.45 22.41 -0.49
N ASP A 161 -4.55 22.22 -1.23
CA ASP A 161 -5.91 22.25 -0.67
C ASP A 161 -6.43 20.84 -0.38
N LEU A 162 -6.64 20.54 0.91
CA LEU A 162 -7.18 19.26 1.38
C LEU A 162 -8.71 19.16 1.27
N LYS A 163 -9.43 20.28 1.14
CA LYS A 163 -10.90 20.28 1.12
C LYS A 163 -11.50 19.34 0.08
N PRO A 164 -11.00 19.28 -1.17
CA PRO A 164 -11.64 18.45 -2.18
C PRO A 164 -11.46 16.95 -1.91
N PHE A 165 -10.47 16.56 -1.09
CA PHE A 165 -10.19 15.17 -0.72
C PHE A 165 -11.06 14.63 0.42
N ARG A 166 -11.90 15.46 1.05
CA ARG A 166 -12.75 15.03 2.17
C ARG A 166 -13.73 13.92 1.78
N TYR A 167 -14.31 14.01 0.59
CA TYR A 167 -15.23 12.99 0.08
C TYR A 167 -14.51 11.66 -0.15
N LEU A 168 -13.29 11.72 -0.68
CA LEU A 168 -12.44 10.55 -0.90
C LEU A 168 -12.15 9.80 0.40
N LYS A 169 -11.93 10.54 1.50
CA LYS A 169 -11.77 9.94 2.83
C LYS A 169 -13.01 9.14 3.24
N THR A 170 -14.21 9.69 3.06
CA THR A 170 -15.45 9.00 3.38
C THR A 170 -15.63 7.74 2.54
N GLN A 171 -15.36 7.80 1.24
CA GLN A 171 -15.41 6.62 0.37
C GLN A 171 -14.44 5.53 0.80
N LEU A 172 -13.21 5.91 1.19
CA LEU A 172 -12.21 4.98 1.73
C LEU A 172 -12.74 4.29 2.99
N ASP A 173 -13.27 5.06 3.93
CA ASP A 173 -13.80 4.53 5.18
C ASP A 173 -14.96 3.56 4.95
N GLU A 174 -15.93 3.90 4.09
CA GLU A 174 -17.07 3.05 3.74
C GLU A 174 -16.60 1.74 3.09
N PHE A 175 -15.75 1.81 2.07
CA PHE A 175 -15.24 0.63 1.38
C PHE A 175 -14.51 -0.32 2.32
N LEU A 176 -13.67 0.22 3.21
CA LEU A 176 -12.83 -0.59 4.09
C LEU A 176 -13.61 -1.22 5.24
N ILE A 177 -14.65 -0.56 5.76
CA ILE A 177 -15.55 -1.13 6.77
C ILE A 177 -16.37 -2.30 6.20
N ASP A 178 -16.78 -2.23 4.93
CA ASP A 178 -17.60 -3.29 4.33
C ASP A 178 -16.79 -4.56 3.95
N ASN A 179 -15.45 -4.46 3.90
CA ASN A 179 -14.57 -5.52 3.40
C ASN A 179 -13.62 -6.13 4.45
N PHE A 180 -13.56 -5.57 5.66
CA PHE A 180 -12.75 -6.05 6.79
C PHE A 180 -13.59 -6.18 8.06
#